data_AF-A0A2G8XZ19-F1
#
_entry.id   AF-A0A2G8XZ19-F1
#
_cell.length_a   1.000
_cell.length_b   1.000
_cell.length_c   1.000
_cell.angle_alpha   90.00
_cell.angle_beta   90.00
_cell.angle_gamma   90.00
#
_symmetry.space_group_name_H-M   'P 1'
#
loop_
_entity.id
_entity.type
_entity.pdbx_description
1 polymer ?
#
loop_
_entity_poly.entity_id
_entity_poly.type
_entity_poly.pdbx_seq_one_letter_code
_entity_poly.pdbx_strand_id
1 'polypeptide(L)' 'EGSIVRAILRLDELLRKIRQAAILIGDPDLGAKLQQTSDRIRRDIVFAMSLYLQ' A
#
# COMPACT_ATOMS: atom_id res chain seq x y z
N GLU A 1 1.64 15.92 11.44
CA GLU A 1 2.39 15.23 10.36
C GLU A 1 2.40 13.71 10.51
N GLY A 2 2.73 13.15 11.68
CA GLY A 2 2.71 11.68 11.88
C GLY A 2 1.34 10.98 11.75
N SER A 3 0.21 11.69 11.87
CA SER A 3 -1.12 11.12 11.64
C SER A 3 -1.37 10.76 10.17
N ILE A 4 -0.94 11.63 9.25
CA ILE A 4 -1.05 11.44 7.80
C ILE A 4 -0.15 10.26 7.38
N VAL A 5 1.09 10.23 7.90
CA VAL A 5 2.04 9.14 7.65
C VAL A 5 1.45 7.79 8.10
N ARG A 6 0.90 7.72 9.31
CA ARG A 6 0.24 6.51 9.82
C ARG A 6 -0.99 6.10 9.01
N ALA A 7 -1.81 7.07 8.59
CA ALA A 7 -2.98 6.80 7.77
C ALA A 7 -2.59 6.19 6.41
N ILE A 8 -1.52 6.69 5.79
CA ILE A 8 -1.01 6.20 4.50
C ILE A 8 -0.39 4.80 4.65
N LEU A 9 0.37 4.53 5.72
CA LEU A 9 0.89 3.18 6.00
C LEU A 9 -0.25 2.17 6.20
N ARG A 10 -1.30 2.57 6.94
CA ARG A 10 -2.50 1.74 7.14
C ARG A 10 -3.28 1.51 5.85
N LEU A 11 -3.32 2.51 4.97
CA LEU A 11 -3.92 2.41 3.65
C LEU A 11 -3.16 1.39 2.78
N ASP A 12 -1.82 1.44 2.77
CA ASP A 12 -1.02 0.45 2.03
C ASP A 12 -1.25 -0.97 2.56
N GLU A 13 -1.34 -1.16 3.87
CA GLU A 13 -1.65 -2.46 4.46
C GLU A 13 -3.04 -2.98 4.05
N LEU A 14 -4.04 -2.09 3.98
CA LEU A 14 -5.38 -2.41 3.48
C LEU A 14 -5.35 -2.83 2.00
N LEU A 15 -4.63 -2.08 1.15
CA LEU A 15 -4.52 -2.40 -0.28
C LEU A 15 -3.91 -3.78 -0.50
N ARG A 16 -2.91 -4.19 0.30
CA ARG A 16 -2.33 -5.54 0.23
C ARG A 16 -3.33 -6.62 0.63
N LYS A 17 -4.12 -6.41 1.68
CA LYS A 17 -5.17 -7.35 2.13
C LYS A 17 -6.27 -7.50 1.07
N ILE A 18 -6.72 -6.38 0.49
CA ILE A 18 -7.73 -6.40 -0.58
C ILE A 18 -7.17 -7.09 -1.82
N ARG A 19 -5.87 -6.92 -2.16
CA ARG A 19 -5.25 -7.65 -3.28
C ARG A 19 -5.29 -9.16 -3.07
N GLN A 20 -5.01 -9.64 -1.86
CA GLN A 20 -5.12 -11.06 -1.52
C GLN A 20 -6.57 -11.55 -1.61
N ALA A 21 -7.53 -10.75 -1.13
CA ALA A 21 -8.95 -11.05 -1.28
C ALA A 21 -9.39 -11.09 -2.75
N ALA A 22 -8.91 -10.17 -3.59
CA ALA A 22 -9.19 -10.13 -5.03
C ALA A 22 -8.69 -11.38 -5.75
N ILE A 23 -7.51 -11.88 -5.38
CA ILE A 23 -6.96 -13.16 -5.90
C ILE A 23 -7.85 -14.33 -5.48
N LEU A 24 -8.31 -14.35 -4.22
CA LEU A 24 -9.20 -15.41 -3.71
C LEU A 24 -10.56 -15.41 -4.42
N ILE A 25 -11.08 -14.24 -4.76
CA ILE A 25 -12.35 -14.05 -5.48
C ILE A 25 -12.19 -14.36 -6.99
N GLY A 26 -10.96 -14.33 -7.51
CA GLY A 26 -10.68 -14.56 -8.93
C GLY A 26 -10.87 -13.32 -9.81
N ASP A 27 -10.68 -12.12 -9.26
CA ASP A 27 -10.75 -10.84 -9.99
C ASP A 27 -9.32 -10.29 -10.27
N PRO A 28 -8.75 -10.58 -11.46
CA PRO A 28 -7.40 -10.15 -11.80
C PRO A 28 -7.30 -8.64 -12.08
N ASP A 29 -8.38 -8.01 -12.56
CA ASP A 29 -8.44 -6.58 -12.85
C ASP A 29 -8.35 -5.77 -11.55
N LEU A 30 -9.10 -6.20 -10.52
CA LEU A 30 -9.02 -5.60 -9.19
C LEU A 30 -7.62 -5.75 -8.59
N GLY A 31 -7.01 -6.94 -8.73
CA GLY A 31 -5.64 -7.19 -8.29
C GLY A 31 -4.61 -6.27 -8.95
N ALA A 32 -4.69 -6.09 -10.27
CA ALA A 32 -3.80 -5.22 -11.03
C ALA A 32 -3.97 -3.74 -10.66
N LYS A 33 -5.22 -3.29 -10.47
CA LYS A 33 -5.54 -1.91 -10.08
C LYS A 33 -5.03 -1.58 -8.68
N LEU A 34 -5.14 -2.53 -7.74
CA LEU A 34 -4.60 -2.39 -6.39
C LEU A 34 -3.07 -2.37 -6.38
N GLN A 35 -2.42 -3.17 -7.23
CA GLN A 35 -0.97 -3.14 -7.39
C GLN A 35 -0.48 -1.78 -7.90
N GLN A 36 -1.08 -1.26 -8.98
CA GLN A 36 -0.77 0.07 -9.50
C GLN A 36 -1.00 1.18 -8.46
N THR A 37 -2.03 1.03 -7.62
CA THR A 37 -2.33 2.00 -6.57
C THR A 37 -1.29 1.96 -5.45
N SER A 38 -0.87 0.78 -5.00
CA SER A 38 0.20 0.61 -4.00
C SER A 38 1.54 1.15 -4.52
N ASP A 39 1.88 0.91 -5.79
CA ASP A 39 3.10 1.42 -6.42
C ASP A 39 3.11 2.96 -6.57
N ARG A 40 1.93 3.58 -6.74
CA ARG A 40 1.78 5.04 -6.74
C ARG A 40 1.93 5.65 -5.35
N ILE A 41 1.43 4.99 -4.31
CA ILE A 41 1.49 5.47 -2.92
C ILE A 41 2.89 5.31 -2.32
N ARG A 42 3.70 4.38 -2.83
CA ARG A 42 5.05 4.07 -2.34
C ARG A 42 6.16 5.06 -2.69
N ARG A 43 5.87 6.18 -3.35
CA ARG A 43 6.91 7.04 -3.96
C ARG A 43 7.33 8.28 -3.17
N ASP A 44 6.76 8.51 -1.99
CA ASP A 44 6.97 9.76 -1.26
C ASP A 44 7.59 9.57 0.13
N ILE A 45 7.82 10.70 0.82
CA ILE A 45 8.41 10.86 2.17
C ILE A 45 7.85 9.91 3.25
N VAL A 46 6.68 9.33 3.00
CA VAL A 46 5.98 8.40 3.89
C VAL A 46 6.65 7.03 3.98
N PHE A 47 7.38 6.63 2.94
CA PHE A 47 8.12 5.37 2.85
C PHE A 47 9.64 5.57 2.86
N ALA A 48 10.12 6.80 3.09
CA ALA A 48 11.53 7.03 3.34
C ALA A 48 11.97 6.19 4.57
N MET A 49 13.08 5.45 4.44
CA MET A 49 13.62 4.71 5.58
C MET A 49 13.86 5.67 6.74
N SER A 50 13.38 5.30 7.92
CA SER A 50 13.89 5.91 9.15
C SER A 50 15.41 5.75 9.13
N LEU A 51 16.14 6.85 9.38
CA LEU A 51 17.62 6.89 9.40
C LEU A 51 18.27 5.86 10.34
N TYR A 52 17.48 5.14 11.13
CA TYR A 52 17.91 4.15 12.12
C TYR A 52 17.69 2.68 11.69
N LEU A 53 17.06 2.43 10.54
CA LEU A 53 16.74 1.07 10.06
C LEU A 53 17.62 0.63 8.87
N GLN A 54 18.73 1.31 8.61
CA GLN A 54 19.73 0.89 7.61
C GLN A 54 20.85 0.09 8.28
#